data_AF-A0A2W2DF19-F1
#
_entry.id   AF-A0A2W2DF19-F1
#
_cell.length_a   1.000
_cell.length_b   1.000
_cell.length_c   1.000
_cell.angle_alpha   90.00
_cell.angle_beta   90.00
_cell.angle_gamma   90.00
#
_symmetry.space_group_name_H-M   'P 1'
#
loop_
_entity.id
_entity.type
_entity.pdbx_description
1 polymer ?
#
loop_
_entity_poly.entity_id
_entity_poly.type
_entity_poly.pdbx_seq_one_letter_code
_entity_poly.pdbx_strand_id
1 'polypeptide(L)' 'MLENMSETQLPGGFVNAVVRVGDTVRRPCGPRAAYVHELLALFERSGWAGAPRF' A
#
# COMPACT_ATOMS: atom_id res chain seq x y z
N MET A 1 20.82 -3.04 10.32
CA MET A 1 21.20 -3.08 8.88
C MET A 1 19.90 -3.35 8.13
N LEU A 2 19.32 -2.34 7.50
CA LEU A 2 18.11 -2.56 6.70
C LEU A 2 18.57 -3.33 5.45
N GLU A 3 18.18 -4.58 5.33
CA GLU A 3 18.31 -5.30 4.06
C GLU A 3 17.54 -4.49 3.00
N ASN A 4 18.26 -4.01 1.99
CA ASN A 4 17.64 -3.43 0.81
C ASN A 4 16.91 -4.56 0.07
N MET A 5 15.66 -4.84 0.47
CA MET A 5 14.81 -5.80 -0.23
C MET A 5 14.60 -5.30 -1.66
N SER A 6 15.11 -6.06 -2.62
CA SER A 6 15.05 -5.72 -4.05
C SER A 6 13.61 -5.65 -4.54
N GLU A 7 13.31 -4.66 -5.37
CA GLU A 7 12.01 -4.53 -6.01
C GLU A 7 11.89 -5.48 -7.22
N THR A 8 10.80 -6.23 -7.31
CA THR A 8 10.48 -7.09 -8.47
C THR A 8 9.19 -6.59 -9.13
N GLN A 9 9.26 -6.21 -10.40
CA GLN A 9 8.05 -5.86 -11.16
C GLN A 9 7.13 -7.08 -11.23
N LEU A 10 5.85 -6.89 -10.91
CA LEU A 10 4.86 -7.96 -11.06
C LEU A 10 4.21 -7.86 -12.44
N PRO A 11 4.18 -8.95 -13.22
CA PRO A 11 3.44 -8.98 -14.47
C PRO A 11 1.94 -9.01 -14.19
N GLY A 12 1.18 -8.39 -15.10
CA GLY A 12 -0.27 -8.32 -14.97
C GLY A 12 -0.74 -7.06 -14.25
N GLY A 13 -1.83 -6.49 -14.76
CA GLY A 13 -2.32 -5.17 -14.38
C GLY A 13 -2.63 -4.37 -15.64
N PHE A 14 -3.87 -3.88 -15.75
CA PHE A 14 -4.29 -3.05 -16.88
C PHE A 14 -4.13 -1.55 -16.60
N VAL A 15 -4.10 -1.16 -15.32
CA VAL A 15 -4.20 0.24 -14.90
C VAL A 15 -2.95 0.75 -14.18
N ASN A 16 -2.26 -0.09 -13.39
CA ASN A 16 -1.11 0.35 -12.58
C ASN A 16 0.03 -0.65 -12.68
N ALA A 17 1.25 -0.14 -12.85
CA ALA A 17 2.47 -0.90 -12.61
C ALA A 17 2.71 -0.99 -11.09
N VAL A 18 3.09 -2.17 -10.60
CA VAL A 18 3.35 -2.45 -9.19
C VAL A 18 4.61 -3.27 -9.01
N VAL A 19 5.27 -3.11 -7.87
CA VAL A 19 6.46 -3.88 -7.49
C VAL A 19 6.18 -4.71 -6.24
N ARG A 20 6.71 -5.93 -6.21
CA ARG A 20 6.84 -6.69 -4.97
C ARG A 20 8.14 -6.34 -4.27
N VAL A 21 8.07 -6.09 -2.97
CA VAL A 21 9.20 -5.81 -2.07
C VAL A 21 9.03 -6.68 -0.83
N GLY A 22 9.85 -7.71 -0.68
CA GLY A 22 9.62 -8.78 0.29
C GLY A 22 8.24 -9.42 0.09
N ASP A 23 7.43 -9.41 1.15
CA ASP A 23 6.05 -9.93 1.13
C ASP A 23 4.99 -8.86 0.79
N THR A 24 5.40 -7.62 0.50
CA THR A 24 4.48 -6.52 0.21
C THR A 24 4.41 -6.22 -1.29
N VAL A 25 3.26 -5.76 -1.76
CA VAL A 25 3.09 -5.20 -3.10
C VAL A 25 2.89 -3.70 -2.98
N ARG A 26 3.74 -2.92 -3.66
CA ARG A 26 3.72 -1.46 -3.64
C ARG A 26 3.29 -0.93 -4.99
N ARG A 27 2.47 0.11 -4.94
CA ARG A 27 2.03 0.88 -6.11
C ARG A 27 2.37 2.36 -5.92
N PRO A 28 2.56 3.11 -7.01
CA PRO A 28 2.63 4.57 -6.91
C PRO A 28 1.37 5.15 -6.26
N CYS A 29 1.55 6.09 -5.33
CA CYS A 29 0.45 6.83 -4.72
C CYS A 29 -0.19 7.78 -5.73
N GLY A 30 -1.52 7.74 -5.83
CA GLY A 30 -2.28 8.70 -6.63
C GLY A 30 -2.49 10.05 -5.90
N PRO A 31 -3.02 11.08 -6.59
CA PRO A 31 -3.21 12.41 -6.02
C PRO A 31 -4.08 12.47 -4.75
N ARG A 32 -4.96 11.48 -4.55
CA ARG A 32 -5.86 11.41 -3.40
C ARG A 32 -5.34 10.53 -2.25
N ALA A 33 -4.10 10.03 -2.34
CA ALA A 33 -3.56 9.08 -1.36
C ALA A 33 -3.61 9.63 0.07
N ALA A 34 -3.30 10.91 0.28
CA ALA A 34 -3.34 11.54 1.60
C ALA A 34 -4.73 11.43 2.26
N TYR A 35 -5.79 11.81 1.53
CA TYR A 35 -7.17 11.71 2.00
C TYR A 35 -7.56 10.26 2.34
N VAL A 36 -7.18 9.30 1.49
CA VAL A 36 -7.47 7.88 1.72
C VAL A 36 -6.78 7.40 2.99
N HIS A 37 -5.53 7.77 3.22
CA HIS A 37 -4.80 7.41 4.46
C HIS A 37 -5.48 8.00 5.70
N GLU A 38 -5.89 9.27 5.66
CA GLU A 38 -6.60 9.91 6.77
C GLU A 38 -7.93 9.23 7.08
N LEU A 39 -8.69 8.85 6.04
CA LEU A 39 -9.95 8.14 6.16
C LEU A 39 -9.76 6.75 6.79
N LEU A 40 -8.78 5.98 6.32
CA LEU A 40 -8.50 4.64 6.88
C LEU A 40 -8.04 4.72 8.34
N ALA A 41 -7.22 5.73 8.68
CA ALA A 41 -6.82 5.98 10.05
C ALA A 41 -8.01 6.38 10.95
N LEU A 42 -8.99 7.13 10.43
CA LEU A 42 -10.22 7.42 11.17
C LEU A 42 -11.00 6.13 11.47
N PHE A 43 -11.13 5.24 10.48
CA PHE A 43 -11.83 3.98 10.67
C PHE A 43 -11.13 3.06 11.67
N GLU A 44 -9.79 2.97 11.62
CA GLU A 44 -9.02 2.24 12.63
C GLU A 44 -9.26 2.79 14.04
N ARG A 45 -9.15 4.12 14.22
CA ARG A 45 -9.40 4.77 15.53
C ARG A 45 -10.83 4.58 16.02
N SER A 46 -11.78 4.41 15.10
CA SER A 46 -13.18 4.14 15.42
C SER A 46 -13.46 2.66 15.73
N GLY A 47 -12.44 1.80 15.71
CA GLY A 47 -12.56 0.38 16.00
C GLY A 47 -13.13 -0.45 14.86
N TRP A 48 -13.16 0.09 13.63
CA TRP A 48 -13.67 -0.67 12.48
C TRP A 48 -12.67 -1.76 12.07
N ALA A 49 -13.09 -3.02 12.17
CA ALA A 49 -12.24 -4.17 11.88
C ALA A 49 -11.77 -4.28 10.43
N GLY A 50 -12.43 -3.60 9.48
CA GLY A 50 -12.05 -3.58 8.07
C GLY A 50 -10.91 -2.61 7.74
N ALA A 51 -10.43 -1.80 8.69
CA ALA A 51 -9.34 -0.87 8.43
C ALA A 51 -8.02 -1.64 8.26
N PRO A 52 -7.29 -1.43 7.15
CA PRO A 52 -5.98 -2.05 6.94
C PRO A 52 -4.96 -1.51 7.95
N ARG A 53 -4.02 -2.36 8.36
CA ARG A 53 -3.02 -2.08 9.41
C ARG A 53 -1.57 -2.12 8.93
N PHE A 54 -1.36 -2.44 7.65
CA PHE A 54 -0.07 -2.74 7.04
C PHE A 54 0.04 -2.07 5.67
#